data_AF-A0A7Y6X3V8-F1
#
_entry.id   AF-A0A7Y6X3V8-F1
#
_cell.length_a   1.000
_cell.length_b   1.000
_cell.length_c   1.000
_cell.angle_alpha   90.00
_cell.angle_beta   90.00
_cell.angle_gamma   90.00
#
_symmetry.space_group_name_H-M   'P 1'
#
loop_
_entity.id
_entity.type
_entity.pdbx_description
1 polymer ?
#
loop_
_entity_poly.entity_id
_entity_poly.type
_entity_poly.pdbx_seq_one_letter_code
_entity_poly.pdbx_strand_id
1 'polypeptide(L)'
;MKRADVARMTSLERKALMEELAAMVASGELSLGDASRILRGTMLGMDRKTFAHAVKLSTSVVAKLEDEPDANPTLETLNKVFAPFGGKVALTFPRLEEPPPLDDAEKQRRAMLRAALAKSKRQRRRSTAR
;
A
#
# COMPACT_ATOMS: atom_id res chain seq x y z
N MET A 1 9.35 -5.29 -4.99
CA MET A 1 8.72 -6.63 -4.94
C MET A 1 8.08 -6.92 -6.28
N LYS A 2 8.25 -8.12 -6.85
CA LYS A 2 7.63 -8.50 -8.13
C LYS A 2 6.30 -9.21 -7.88
N ARG A 3 5.36 -9.12 -8.82
CA ARG A 3 4.06 -9.83 -8.76
C ARG A 3 4.22 -11.33 -8.55
N ALA A 4 5.23 -11.94 -9.17
CA ALA A 4 5.54 -13.36 -9.02
C ALA A 4 5.83 -13.75 -7.56
N ASP A 5 6.40 -12.83 -6.78
CA ASP A 5 6.67 -13.05 -5.35
C ASP A 5 5.36 -13.04 -4.55
N VAL A 6 4.44 -12.11 -4.85
CA VAL A 6 3.13 -12.00 -4.19
C VAL A 6 2.18 -13.14 -4.56
N ALA A 7 2.24 -13.63 -5.80
CA ALA A 7 1.40 -14.75 -6.24
C ALA A 7 1.68 -16.05 -5.47
N ARG A 8 2.93 -16.22 -5.00
CA ARG A 8 3.36 -17.38 -4.19
C ARG A 8 3.05 -17.22 -2.70
N MET A 9 2.65 -16.04 -2.25
CA MET A 9 2.30 -15.80 -0.85
C MET A 9 1.02 -16.54 -0.49
N THR A 10 0.99 -17.05 0.74
CA THR A 10 -0.23 -17.48 1.42
C THR A 10 -1.17 -16.29 1.66
N SER A 11 -2.43 -16.58 1.99
CA SER A 11 -3.40 -15.54 2.40
C SER A 11 -2.91 -14.74 3.62
N LEU A 12 -2.28 -15.41 4.59
CA LEU A 12 -1.73 -14.79 5.79
C LEU A 12 -0.57 -13.84 5.47
N GLU A 13 0.32 -14.23 4.55
CA GLU A 13 1.42 -13.38 4.08
C GLU A 13 0.92 -12.17 3.31
N ARG A 14 -0.10 -12.34 2.45
CA ARG A 14 -0.74 -11.21 1.77
C ARG A 14 -1.39 -10.23 2.75
N LYS A 15 -2.06 -10.74 3.79
CA LYS A 15 -2.64 -9.92 4.85
C LYS A 15 -1.56 -9.10 5.57
N ALA A 16 -0.48 -9.74 6.02
CA ALA A 16 0.62 -9.07 6.70
C ALA A 16 1.27 -7.98 5.82
N LEU A 17 1.39 -8.21 4.51
CA LEU A 17 1.88 -7.19 3.57
C LEU A 17 0.96 -5.96 3.52
N MET A 18 -0.36 -6.17 3.45
CA MET A 18 -1.34 -5.08 3.43
C MET A 18 -1.33 -4.29 4.75
N GLU A 19 -1.23 -4.98 5.90
CA GLU A 19 -1.14 -4.35 7.22
C GLU A 19 0.14 -3.53 7.38
N GLU A 20 1.29 -4.01 6.90
CA GLU A 20 2.54 -3.26 6.92
C GLU A 20 2.45 -2.01 6.01
N LEU A 21 1.87 -2.14 4.80
CA LEU A 21 1.62 -0.99 3.92
C LEU A 21 0.75 0.07 4.61
N ALA A 22 -0.32 -0.35 5.29
CA ALA A 22 -1.17 0.55 6.06
C ALA A 22 -0.39 1.24 7.21
N ALA A 23 0.46 0.50 7.92
CA ALA A 23 1.29 1.06 8.99
C ALA A 23 2.29 2.11 8.47
N MET A 24 2.92 1.88 7.32
CA MET A 24 3.83 2.86 6.70
C MET A 24 3.08 4.10 6.17
N VAL A 25 1.83 3.94 5.72
CA VAL A 25 1.00 5.09 5.38
C VAL A 25 0.66 5.90 6.62
N ALA A 26 0.29 5.23 7.72
CA ALA A 26 -0.01 5.90 8.98
C ALA A 26 1.19 6.61 9.60
N SER A 27 2.42 6.09 9.40
CA SER A 27 3.66 6.76 9.84
C SER A 27 4.15 7.87 8.91
N GLY A 28 3.53 8.03 7.73
CA GLY A 28 3.94 9.01 6.70
C GLY A 28 5.16 8.57 5.87
N GLU A 29 5.62 7.33 6.01
CA GLU A 29 6.71 6.78 5.19
C GLU A 29 6.31 6.56 3.72
N LEU A 30 5.02 6.30 3.50
CA LEU A 30 4.36 6.16 2.20
C LEU A 30 3.12 7.04 2.13
N SER A 31 2.84 7.59 0.94
CA SER A 31 1.54 8.18 0.67
C SER A 31 0.48 7.10 0.41
N LEU A 32 -0.80 7.47 0.50
CA LEU A 32 -1.90 6.62 0.01
C LEU A 32 -1.74 6.27 -1.47
N GLY A 33 -1.19 7.19 -2.27
CA GLY A 33 -0.84 6.98 -3.67
C GLY A 33 0.20 5.89 -3.89
N ASP A 34 1.27 5.90 -3.09
CA ASP A 34 2.31 4.86 -3.13
C ASP A 34 1.72 3.50 -2.80
N ALA A 35 0.90 3.41 -1.75
CA ALA A 35 0.23 2.17 -1.36
C ALA A 35 -0.69 1.65 -2.48
N SER A 36 -1.51 2.51 -3.08
CA SER A 36 -2.36 2.18 -4.24
C SER A 36 -1.51 1.61 -5.40
N ARG A 37 -0.43 2.30 -5.77
CA ARG A 37 0.46 1.91 -6.87
C ARG A 37 1.12 0.55 -6.62
N ILE A 38 1.58 0.32 -5.39
CA ILE A 38 2.20 -0.95 -4.99
C ILE A 38 1.16 -2.07 -5.10
N LEU A 39 0.02 -1.94 -4.43
CA LEU A 39 -1.02 -2.98 -4.39
C LEU A 39 -1.56 -3.30 -5.79
N ARG A 40 -1.84 -2.27 -6.60
CA ARG A 40 -2.28 -2.44 -7.99
C ARG A 40 -1.25 -3.23 -8.80
N GLY A 41 0.03 -2.89 -8.69
CA GLY A 41 1.10 -3.52 -9.48
C GLY A 41 1.48 -4.92 -8.98
N THR A 42 1.48 -5.15 -7.68
CA THR A 42 1.99 -6.39 -7.09
C THR A 42 0.90 -7.43 -6.84
N MET A 43 -0.30 -7.02 -6.39
CA MET A 43 -1.39 -7.95 -6.08
C MET A 43 -2.30 -8.19 -7.29
N LEU A 44 -2.73 -7.13 -7.97
CA LEU A 44 -3.62 -7.27 -9.15
C LEU A 44 -2.83 -7.40 -10.45
N GLY A 45 -1.64 -6.80 -10.48
CA GLY A 45 -0.82 -6.58 -11.67
C GLY A 45 -1.61 -6.01 -12.84
N MET A 46 -2.46 -5.03 -12.54
CA MET A 46 -3.22 -4.26 -13.52
C MET A 46 -2.45 -2.98 -13.86
N ASP A 47 -2.51 -2.56 -15.13
CA ASP A 47 -2.16 -1.19 -15.49
C ASP A 47 -3.17 -0.19 -14.90
N ARG A 48 -2.88 1.11 -14.99
CA ARG A 48 -3.74 2.17 -14.43
C ARG A 48 -5.14 2.21 -15.06
N LYS A 49 -5.23 2.03 -16.37
CA LYS A 49 -6.50 2.14 -17.11
C LYS A 49 -7.42 0.99 -16.72
N THR A 50 -6.89 -0.23 -16.70
CA THR A 50 -7.60 -1.44 -16.28
C THR A 50 -8.05 -1.34 -14.82
N PHE A 51 -7.17 -0.88 -13.94
CA PHE A 51 -7.52 -0.69 -12.53
C PHE A 51 -8.58 0.39 -12.33
N ALA A 52 -8.45 1.55 -12.96
CA ALA A 52 -9.42 2.65 -12.87
C ALA A 52 -10.82 2.20 -13.28
N HIS A 53 -10.92 1.44 -14.39
CA HIS A 53 -12.17 0.84 -14.83
C HIS A 53 -12.75 -0.12 -13.77
N ALA A 54 -11.91 -0.99 -13.20
CA ALA A 54 -12.33 -1.94 -12.17
C ALA A 54 -12.89 -1.27 -10.90
N VAL A 55 -12.30 -0.15 -10.48
CA VAL A 55 -12.75 0.62 -9.30
C VAL A 55 -13.76 1.73 -9.64
N LYS A 56 -14.23 1.79 -10.89
CA LYS A 56 -15.20 2.78 -11.39
C LYS A 56 -14.74 4.23 -11.18
N LEU A 57 -13.47 4.51 -11.47
CA LEU A 57 -12.85 5.83 -11.46
C LEU A 57 -12.29 6.16 -12.84
N SER A 58 -12.02 7.44 -13.12
CA SER A 58 -11.27 7.80 -14.31
C SER A 58 -9.78 7.44 -14.14
N THR A 59 -9.11 7.15 -15.25
CA THR A 59 -7.66 6.93 -15.26
C THR A 59 -6.89 8.15 -14.73
N SER A 60 -7.41 9.37 -14.97
CA SER A 60 -6.82 10.61 -14.47
C SER A 60 -6.88 10.71 -12.94
N VAL A 61 -7.98 10.27 -12.31
CA VAL A 61 -8.11 10.24 -10.83
C VAL A 61 -7.09 9.29 -10.22
N VAL A 62 -6.94 8.09 -10.79
CA VAL A 62 -5.92 7.12 -10.32
C VAL A 62 -4.51 7.63 -10.56
N ALA A 63 -4.23 8.24 -11.71
CA ALA A 63 -2.92 8.81 -12.01
C ALA A 63 -2.58 9.94 -11.04
N LYS A 64 -3.51 10.87 -10.82
CA LYS A 64 -3.37 11.97 -9.86
C LYS A 64 -3.05 11.45 -8.47
N LEU A 65 -3.83 10.48 -7.98
CA LEU A 65 -3.59 9.84 -6.69
C LEU A 65 -2.18 9.21 -6.58
N GLU A 66 -1.69 8.54 -7.64
CA GLU A 66 -0.43 7.80 -7.60
C GLU A 66 0.83 8.60 -7.91
N ASP A 67 0.70 9.76 -8.57
CA ASP A 67 1.83 10.56 -9.04
C ASP A 67 1.97 11.90 -8.29
N GLU A 68 0.89 12.47 -7.73
CA GLU A 68 0.94 13.73 -6.98
C GLU A 68 0.99 13.46 -5.46
N PRO A 69 2.09 13.83 -4.77
CA PRO A 69 2.21 13.67 -3.32
C PRO A 69 1.13 14.43 -2.53
N ASP A 70 0.69 15.58 -3.06
CA ASP A 70 -0.28 16.49 -2.44
C ASP A 70 -1.72 16.26 -2.95
N ALA A 71 -1.98 15.12 -3.61
CA ALA A 71 -3.34 14.79 -4.04
C ALA A 71 -4.29 14.72 -2.84
N ASN A 72 -5.42 15.43 -2.92
CA ASN A 72 -6.47 15.43 -1.90
C ASN A 72 -7.75 14.76 -2.41
N PRO A 73 -7.78 13.42 -2.55
CA PRO A 73 -8.97 12.68 -2.95
C PRO A 73 -10.02 12.64 -1.85
N THR A 74 -11.29 12.44 -2.21
CA THR A 74 -12.34 12.22 -1.21
C THR A 74 -12.18 10.84 -0.54
N LEU A 75 -12.76 10.69 0.66
CA LEU A 75 -12.84 9.38 1.33
C LEU A 75 -13.53 8.33 0.46
N GLU A 76 -14.52 8.73 -0.34
CA GLU A 76 -15.19 7.82 -1.28
C GLU A 76 -14.23 7.32 -2.36
N THR A 77 -13.44 8.21 -2.96
CA THR A 77 -12.41 7.84 -3.94
C THR A 77 -11.39 6.88 -3.34
N LEU A 78 -10.90 7.18 -2.13
CA LEU A 78 -9.96 6.31 -1.43
C LEU A 78 -10.57 4.93 -1.15
N ASN A 79 -11.81 4.88 -0.66
CA ASN A 79 -12.50 3.62 -0.40
C ASN A 79 -12.72 2.81 -1.69
N LYS A 80 -13.04 3.44 -2.82
CA LYS A 80 -13.11 2.75 -4.12
C LYS A 80 -11.76 2.14 -4.53
N VAL A 81 -10.68 2.88 -4.35
CA VAL A 81 -9.32 2.43 -4.67
C VAL A 81 -8.89 1.23 -3.82
N PHE A 82 -9.21 1.23 -2.51
CA PHE A 82 -8.76 0.18 -1.59
C PHE A 82 -9.75 -1.01 -1.45
N ALA A 83 -11.00 -0.86 -1.91
CA ALA A 83 -12.02 -1.90 -1.85
C ALA A 83 -11.60 -3.27 -2.45
N PRO A 84 -10.91 -3.36 -3.60
CA PRO A 84 -10.47 -4.64 -4.16
C PRO A 84 -9.52 -5.45 -3.25
N PHE A 85 -8.91 -4.79 -2.26
CA PHE A 85 -7.99 -5.39 -1.30
C PHE A 85 -8.65 -5.67 0.06
N GLY A 86 -9.95 -5.39 0.20
CA GLY A 86 -10.65 -5.40 1.49
C GLY A 86 -10.26 -4.23 2.41
N GLY A 87 -9.56 -3.21 1.88
CA GLY A 87 -9.16 -2.03 2.64
C GLY A 87 -10.28 -1.00 2.73
N LYS A 88 -10.31 -0.25 3.84
CA LYS A 88 -11.19 0.90 4.07
C LYS A 88 -10.39 2.03 4.69
N VAL A 89 -10.56 3.24 4.18
CA VAL A 89 -10.05 4.45 4.80
C VAL A 89 -11.14 5.03 5.70
N ALA A 90 -10.81 5.26 6.96
CA ALA A 90 -11.72 5.75 7.98
C ALA A 90 -11.00 6.71 8.93
N LEU A 91 -11.78 7.61 9.53
CA LEU A 91 -11.33 8.39 10.68
C LEU A 91 -11.26 7.47 11.91
N THR A 92 -10.13 7.49 12.62
CA THR A 92 -9.95 6.75 13.86
C THR A 92 -9.58 7.73 14.98
N PHE A 93 -10.07 7.45 16.18
CA PHE A 93 -9.65 8.15 17.39
C PHE A 93 -8.65 7.27 18.14
N PRO A 94 -7.65 7.86 18.83
CA PRO A 94 -6.71 7.08 19.63
C PRO A 94 -7.49 6.27 20.65
N ARG A 95 -7.13 4.98 20.75
CA ARG A 95 -7.61 4.13 21.82
C ARG A 95 -6.95 4.64 23.11
N LEU A 96 -7.74 4.95 24.12
CA LEU A 96 -7.23 5.38 25.43
C LEU A 96 -6.48 4.26 26.18
N GLU A 97 -6.64 3.02 25.71
CA GLU A 97 -5.93 1.84 26.19
C GLU A 97 -4.87 1.43 25.15
N GLU A 98 -3.65 1.14 25.61
CA GLU A 98 -2.58 0.67 24.74
C GLU A 98 -2.89 -0.74 24.19
N PRO A 99 -2.73 -0.97 22.88
CA PRO A 99 -2.84 -2.31 22.33
C PRO A 99 -1.76 -3.21 22.95
N PRO A 100 -2.04 -4.52 23.14
CA PRO A 100 -1.05 -5.43 23.70
C PRO A 100 0.23 -5.38 22.84
N PRO A 101 1.41 -5.42 23.47
CA PRO A 101 2.67 -5.34 22.75
C PRO A 101 2.76 -6.47 21.72
N LEU A 102 3.29 -6.14 20.54
CA LEU A 102 3.56 -7.14 19.50
C LEU A 102 4.49 -8.21 20.07
N ASP A 103 4.19 -9.48 19.79
CA ASP A 103 5.13 -10.55 20.09
C ASP A 103 6.40 -10.43 19.23
N ASP A 104 7.45 -11.14 19.62
CA ASP A 104 8.75 -11.00 18.98
C ASP A 104 8.79 -11.57 17.55
N ALA A 105 7.92 -12.54 17.24
CA ALA A 105 7.80 -13.11 15.90
C ALA A 105 7.22 -12.08 14.92
N GLU A 106 6.20 -11.35 15.34
CA GLU A 106 5.54 -10.32 14.56
C GLU A 106 6.47 -9.11 14.35
N LYS A 107 7.23 -8.71 15.38
CA LYS A 107 8.28 -7.68 15.25
C LYS A 107 9.31 -8.06 14.19
N GLN A 108 9.83 -9.29 14.23
CA GLN A 108 10.82 -9.76 13.24
C GLN A 108 10.25 -9.78 11.82
N ARG A 109 9.01 -10.24 11.66
CA ARG A 109 8.32 -10.29 10.36
C ARG A 109 8.13 -8.91 9.76
N ARG A 110 7.69 -7.93 10.56
CA ARG A 110 7.55 -6.52 10.14
C ARG A 110 8.91 -5.92 9.75
N ALA A 111 9.96 -6.19 10.52
CA ALA A 111 11.31 -5.72 10.20
C ALA A 111 11.82 -6.25 8.85
N MET A 112 11.58 -7.54 8.55
CA MET A 112 11.93 -8.11 7.25
C MET A 112 11.18 -7.45 6.10
N LEU A 113 9.87 -7.23 6.26
CA LEU A 113 9.04 -6.56 5.24
C LEU A 113 9.50 -5.11 5.00
N ARG A 114 9.79 -4.36 6.07
CA ARG A 114 10.37 -3.00 5.97
C ARG A 114 11.68 -2.98 5.22
N ALA A 115 12.60 -3.90 5.53
CA ALA A 115 13.88 -4.01 4.83
C ALA A 115 13.70 -4.31 3.33
N ALA A 116 12.77 -5.19 2.97
CA ALA A 116 12.46 -5.53 1.59
C ALA A 116 11.91 -4.33 0.79
N LEU A 117 11.04 -3.53 1.43
CA LEU A 117 10.45 -2.33 0.82
C LEU A 117 11.48 -1.18 0.71
N ALA A 118 12.31 -0.96 1.73
CA ALA A 118 13.38 0.05 1.72
C ALA A 118 14.43 -0.23 0.62
N LYS A 119 14.82 -1.51 0.43
CA LYS A 119 15.71 -1.92 -0.66
C LYS A 119 15.12 -1.56 -2.03
N SER A 120 13.81 -1.73 -2.20
CA SER A 120 13.10 -1.36 -3.42
C SER A 120 13.09 0.15 -3.67
N LYS A 121 13.00 0.99 -2.63
CA LYS A 121 13.07 2.47 -2.72
C LYS A 121 14.47 2.94 -3.13
N ARG A 122 15.53 2.35 -2.55
CA ARG A 122 16.94 2.69 -2.84
C ARG A 122 17.36 2.31 -4.27
N GLN A 123 16.84 1.20 -4.79
CA GLN A 123 17.11 0.73 -6.14
C GLN A 123 16.47 1.64 -7.21
N ARG A 124 15.30 2.24 -6.92
CA ARG A 124 14.63 3.22 -7.80
C ARG A 124 15.34 4.58 -7.86
N ARG A 125 15.89 5.09 -6.76
CA ARG A 125 16.65 6.36 -6.74
C ARG A 125 17.96 6.26 -7.51
N ARG A 126 18.59 5.08 -7.55
CA ARG A 126 19.81 4.83 -8.34
C ARG A 126 19.58 4.72 -9.85
N SER A 127 18.39 4.29 -10.27
CA SER A 127 18.05 4.19 -11.71
C SER A 127 17.53 5.50 -12.32
N THR A 128 17.22 6.51 -11.51
CA THR A 128 16.76 7.84 -11.95
C THR A 128 17.87 8.91 -11.89
N ALA A 129 19.07 8.55 -11.43
CA ALA A 129 20.23 9.44 -11.31
C ALA A 129 21.34 9.11 -12.33
N ARG A 130 21.00 8.48 -13.47
CA ARG A 130 21.92 8.11 -14.53
C ARG A 130 21.36 8.50 -15.89
#